data_AF-A0A961TYD0-F1
#
_entry.id   AF-A0A961TYD0-F1
#
_cell.length_a   1.000
_cell.length_b   1.000
_cell.length_c   1.000
_cell.angle_alpha   90.00
_cell.angle_beta   90.00
_cell.angle_gamma   90.00
#
_symmetry.space_group_name_H-M   'P 1'
#
loop_
_entity.id
_entity.type
_entity.pdbx_description
1 polymer ?
#
loop_
_entity_poly.entity_id
_entity_poly.type
_entity_poly.pdbx_seq_one_letter_code
_entity_poly.pdbx_strand_id
1 'polypeptide(L)'
;WYRTIDRIYPELTHREKLLIPDIKGDASIVYEEGKLYPHHNLYFITSDEWDVHALQAVMRSGIARLFVSLYCTKMRGGYLRFQAQYLRKIRIPQWQDVSADLRQRLADYAETNDRHALNEIVSQLYGLTPAELNLIEGKTVE
;
A
#
# COMPACT_ATOMS: atom_id res chain seq x y z
N TRP A 1 26.97 -28.81 3.71
CA TRP A 1 26.76 -27.39 3.41
C TRP A 1 25.29 -27.06 3.69
N TYR A 2 24.99 -26.06 4.52
CA TYR A 2 23.62 -25.61 4.76
C TYR A 2 23.51 -24.12 4.40
N ARG A 3 22.38 -23.72 3.81
CA ARG A 3 22.01 -22.32 3.53
C ARG A 3 20.50 -22.19 3.70
N THR A 4 20.04 -21.04 4.18
CA THR A 4 18.61 -20.70 4.21
C THR A 4 18.04 -20.65 2.80
N ILE A 5 16.78 -21.07 2.65
CA ILE A 5 16.04 -20.98 1.37
C ILE A 5 15.90 -19.52 0.96
N ASP A 6 15.58 -18.65 1.93
CA ASP A 6 15.44 -17.22 1.71
C ASP A 6 16.75 -16.48 2.01
N ARG A 7 16.97 -15.41 1.23
CA ARG A 7 18.01 -14.44 1.50
C ARG A 7 17.56 -13.50 2.62
N ILE A 8 18.38 -13.34 3.64
CA ILE A 8 18.10 -12.50 4.80
C ILE A 8 18.93 -11.21 4.72
N TYR A 9 18.30 -10.08 5.02
CA TYR A 9 18.92 -8.76 5.06
C TYR A 9 18.78 -8.17 6.48
N PRO A 10 19.70 -8.45 7.42
CA PRO A 10 19.53 -8.09 8.83
C PRO A 10 19.16 -6.62 9.08
N GLU A 11 19.69 -5.71 8.25
CA GLU A 11 19.40 -4.27 8.26
C GLU A 11 17.92 -3.95 8.12
N LEU A 12 17.14 -4.81 7.44
CA LEU A 12 15.71 -4.63 7.27
C LEU A 12 14.98 -4.69 8.61
N THR A 13 15.47 -5.45 9.59
CA THR A 13 14.86 -5.54 10.92
C THR A 13 14.71 -4.15 11.54
N HIS A 14 15.71 -3.30 11.39
CA HIS A 14 15.83 -1.99 12.05
C HIS A 14 15.28 -0.82 11.23
N ARG A 15 14.59 -1.11 10.13
CA ARG A 15 14.06 -0.11 9.22
C ARG A 15 12.54 -0.11 9.26
N GLU A 16 11.94 1.08 9.31
CA GLU A 16 10.50 1.24 9.16
C GLU A 16 10.02 0.67 7.81
N LYS A 17 8.88 -0.02 7.85
CA LYS A 17 8.37 -0.73 6.68
C LYS A 17 6.86 -0.89 6.73
N LEU A 18 6.25 -1.00 5.56
CA LEU A 18 4.88 -1.46 5.40
C LEU A 18 4.88 -2.94 5.09
N LEU A 19 4.09 -3.72 5.82
CA LEU A 19 3.91 -5.16 5.65
C LEU A 19 2.60 -5.45 4.91
N ILE A 20 2.68 -6.31 3.90
CA ILE A 20 1.57 -6.68 3.02
C ILE A 20 1.51 -8.21 2.90
N PRO A 21 0.44 -8.88 3.35
CA PRO A 21 0.28 -10.32 3.16
C PRO A 21 0.18 -10.73 1.68
N ASP A 22 0.78 -11.87 1.30
CA ASP A 22 0.74 -12.36 -0.10
C ASP A 22 -0.69 -12.59 -0.61
N ILE A 23 -1.60 -13.09 0.23
CA ILE A 23 -3.00 -13.37 -0.15
C ILE A 23 -3.94 -12.69 0.83
N LYS A 24 -4.81 -11.80 0.33
CA LYS A 24 -5.88 -11.20 1.13
C LYS A 24 -7.04 -10.67 0.28
N GLY A 25 -8.23 -10.60 0.88
CA GLY A 25 -9.43 -10.09 0.21
C GLY A 25 -9.41 -8.57 0.02
N ASP A 26 -8.92 -7.85 1.02
CA ASP A 26 -8.65 -6.42 0.95
C ASP A 26 -7.18 -6.14 1.34
N ALA A 27 -6.64 -5.01 0.87
CA ALA A 27 -5.26 -4.63 1.10
C ALA A 27 -5.04 -4.29 2.58
N SER A 28 -4.65 -5.28 3.39
CA SER A 28 -4.19 -5.02 4.76
C SER A 28 -2.73 -4.61 4.73
N ILE A 29 -2.49 -3.30 4.88
CA ILE A 29 -1.17 -2.72 4.94
C ILE A 29 -0.90 -2.28 6.37
N VAL A 30 0.10 -2.88 6.99
CA VAL A 30 0.45 -2.66 8.40
C VAL A 30 1.80 -1.96 8.47
N TYR A 31 1.88 -0.86 9.20
CA TYR A 31 3.15 -0.22 9.51
C TYR A 31 3.91 -1.01 10.59
N GLU A 32 5.22 -1.13 10.40
CA GLU A 32 6.14 -1.75 11.33
C GLU A 32 7.33 -0.80 11.51
N GLU A 33 7.62 -0.47 12.75
CA GLU A 33 8.54 0.62 13.16
C GLU A 33 10.03 0.25 13.15
N GLY A 34 10.41 -0.89 12.56
CA GLY A 34 11.81 -1.34 12.55
C GLY A 34 12.23 -2.12 13.81
N LYS A 35 11.33 -2.93 14.36
CA LYS A 35 11.59 -3.87 15.46
C LYS A 35 11.57 -5.34 15.01
N LEU A 36 10.88 -5.65 13.90
CA LEU A 36 10.63 -7.02 13.46
C LEU A 36 11.08 -7.27 12.01
N TYR A 37 11.53 -8.50 11.74
CA TYR A 37 11.85 -8.96 10.39
C TYR A 37 10.61 -9.57 9.72
N PRO A 38 10.30 -9.23 8.45
CA PRO A 38 9.14 -9.79 7.76
C PRO A 38 9.28 -11.30 7.51
N HIS A 39 8.23 -12.04 7.83
CA HIS A 39 8.15 -13.47 7.56
C HIS A 39 7.92 -13.76 6.06
N HIS A 40 8.17 -14.99 5.61
CA HIS A 40 8.19 -15.37 4.18
C HIS A 40 6.86 -15.20 3.42
N ASN A 41 5.75 -14.99 4.12
CA ASN A 41 4.42 -14.75 3.54
C ASN A 41 4.03 -13.27 3.54
N LEU A 42 4.93 -12.39 3.97
CA LEU A 42 4.76 -10.94 3.97
C LEU A 42 5.72 -10.31 2.96
N TYR A 43 5.17 -9.51 2.07
CA TYR A 43 5.95 -8.52 1.34
C TYR A 43 6.14 -7.29 2.23
N PHE A 44 7.20 -6.54 1.94
CA PHE A 44 7.50 -5.30 2.63
C PHE A 44 7.77 -4.18 1.64
N ILE A 45 7.46 -2.95 2.04
CA ILE A 45 7.81 -1.72 1.33
C ILE A 45 8.55 -0.82 2.30
N THR A 46 9.71 -0.33 1.89
CA THR A 46 10.48 0.68 2.61
C THR A 46 10.64 1.90 1.71
N SER A 47 10.87 3.06 2.31
CA SER A 47 11.10 4.31 1.59
C SER A 47 12.24 5.10 2.25
N ASP A 48 12.95 5.89 1.47
CA ASP A 48 13.91 6.89 1.96
C ASP A 48 13.41 8.33 1.69
N GLU A 49 12.45 8.49 0.76
CA GLU A 49 11.93 9.80 0.33
C GLU A 49 10.53 10.06 0.90
N TRP A 50 9.61 9.13 0.64
CA TRP A 50 8.26 9.15 1.21
C TRP A 50 8.28 8.84 2.70
N ASP A 51 7.51 9.61 3.46
CA ASP A 51 7.07 9.24 4.81
C ASP A 51 6.28 7.92 4.76
N VAL A 52 6.63 6.97 5.63
CA VAL A 52 6.09 5.61 5.59
C VAL A 52 4.62 5.58 6.02
N HIS A 53 4.19 6.44 6.94
CA HIS A 53 2.79 6.58 7.34
C HIS A 53 1.95 7.19 6.21
N ALA A 54 2.44 8.24 5.56
CA ALA A 54 1.78 8.82 4.38
C ALA A 54 1.65 7.78 3.25
N LEU A 55 2.69 6.97 3.03
CA LEU A 55 2.63 5.87 2.06
C LEU A 55 1.59 4.81 2.47
N GLN A 56 1.47 4.51 3.77
CA GLN A 56 0.44 3.61 4.30
C GLN A 56 -0.97 4.10 3.93
N ALA A 57 -1.24 5.39 4.15
CA ALA A 57 -2.52 6.02 3.84
C ALA A 57 -2.89 5.83 2.35
N VAL A 58 -1.95 6.13 1.44
CA VAL A 58 -2.14 5.95 -0.01
C VAL A 58 -2.45 4.50 -0.34
N MET A 59 -1.68 3.55 0.20
CA MET A 59 -1.89 2.13 -0.09
C MET A 59 -3.25 1.63 0.44
N ARG A 60 -3.70 2.12 1.61
CA ARG A 60 -4.96 1.73 2.25
C ARG A 60 -6.21 2.33 1.61
N SER A 61 -6.09 3.45 0.91
CA SER A 61 -7.22 4.12 0.21
C SER A 61 -7.92 3.24 -0.85
N GLY A 62 -7.25 2.19 -1.32
CA GLY A 62 -7.75 1.34 -2.40
C GLY A 62 -6.95 1.45 -3.69
N ILE A 63 -6.00 2.38 -3.79
CA ILE A 63 -5.02 2.44 -4.89
C ILE A 63 -4.28 1.11 -5.02
N ALA A 64 -3.74 0.57 -3.92
CA ALA A 64 -3.04 -0.72 -3.97
C ALA A 64 -3.95 -1.84 -4.49
N ARG A 65 -5.20 -1.88 -4.02
CA ARG A 65 -6.21 -2.85 -4.46
C ARG A 65 -6.53 -2.68 -5.95
N LEU A 66 -6.71 -1.45 -6.43
CA LEU A 66 -6.98 -1.14 -7.84
C LEU A 66 -5.87 -1.68 -8.73
N PHE A 67 -4.62 -1.26 -8.49
CA PHE A 67 -3.47 -1.70 -9.29
C PHE A 67 -3.32 -3.22 -9.28
N VAL A 68 -3.41 -3.86 -8.11
CA VAL A 68 -3.29 -5.32 -8.01
C VAL A 68 -4.45 -6.02 -8.73
N SER A 69 -5.68 -5.48 -8.65
CA SER A 69 -6.85 -6.06 -9.32
C SER A 69 -6.78 -5.99 -10.84
N LEU A 70 -6.07 -4.99 -11.40
CA LEU A 70 -5.89 -4.82 -12.84
C LEU A 70 -4.84 -5.78 -13.41
N TYR A 71 -3.82 -6.15 -12.62
CA TYR A 71 -2.72 -7.00 -13.09
C TYR A 71 -2.79 -8.46 -12.62
N CYS A 72 -3.54 -8.75 -11.56
CA CYS A 72 -3.63 -10.09 -10.97
C CYS A 72 -4.90 -10.82 -11.42
N THR A 73 -4.80 -12.13 -11.60
CA THR A 73 -5.97 -13.02 -11.71
C THR A 73 -6.64 -13.11 -10.33
N LYS A 74 -7.96 -12.92 -10.28
CA LYS A 74 -8.73 -13.11 -9.04
C LYS A 74 -8.71 -14.59 -8.67
N MET A 75 -8.34 -14.89 -7.43
CA MET A 75 -8.42 -16.26 -6.91
C MET A 75 -9.87 -16.62 -6.56
N ARG A 76 -10.17 -17.92 -6.50
CA ARG A 76 -11.49 -18.41 -6.07
C ARG A 76 -11.83 -17.82 -4.69
N GLY A 77 -13.01 -17.23 -4.56
CA GLY A 77 -13.46 -16.55 -3.32
C GLY A 77 -13.16 -15.05 -3.26
N GLY A 78 -12.70 -14.43 -4.35
CA GLY A 78 -12.52 -12.96 -4.42
C GLY A 78 -11.21 -12.44 -3.84
N TYR A 79 -10.30 -13.33 -3.44
CA TYR A 79 -8.99 -12.97 -2.91
C TYR A 79 -8.05 -12.45 -4.00
N LEU A 80 -7.24 -11.45 -3.64
CA LEU A 80 -6.16 -10.92 -4.46
C LEU A 80 -4.82 -11.42 -3.96
N ARG A 81 -3.88 -11.62 -4.90
CA ARG A 81 -2.50 -11.99 -4.59
C ARG A 81 -1.58 -10.80 -4.75
N PHE A 82 -1.06 -10.26 -3.65
CA PHE A 82 -0.22 -9.07 -3.60
C PHE A 82 1.26 -9.38 -3.86
N GLN A 83 1.54 -10.13 -4.93
CA GLN A 83 2.92 -10.48 -5.27
C GLN A 83 3.77 -9.22 -5.52
N ALA A 84 5.06 -9.29 -5.17
CA ALA A 84 6.00 -8.18 -5.37
C ALA A 84 5.99 -7.62 -6.80
N GLN A 85 5.77 -8.46 -7.82
CA GLN A 85 5.69 -8.03 -9.22
C GLN A 85 4.51 -7.07 -9.51
N TYR A 86 3.42 -7.15 -8.76
CA TYR A 86 2.27 -6.26 -8.90
C TYR A 86 2.43 -5.02 -8.03
N LEU A 87 2.95 -5.18 -6.80
CA LEU A 87 3.25 -4.06 -5.92
C LEU A 87 4.21 -3.06 -6.57
N ARG A 88 5.24 -3.55 -7.29
CA ARG A 88 6.18 -2.71 -8.04
C ARG A 88 5.56 -1.92 -9.21
N LYS A 89 4.33 -2.25 -9.62
CA LYS A 89 3.60 -1.53 -10.67
C LYS A 89 2.75 -0.38 -10.13
N ILE A 90 2.56 -0.30 -8.81
CA ILE A 90 1.83 0.79 -8.18
C ILE A 90 2.60 2.09 -8.45
N ARG A 91 1.90 3.08 -9.00
CA ARG A 91 2.46 4.41 -9.29
C ARG A 91 2.04 5.37 -8.20
N ILE A 92 3.03 6.00 -7.59
CA ILE A 92 2.86 7.09 -6.62
C ILE A 92 3.57 8.34 -7.18
N PRO A 93 3.08 9.56 -6.90
CA PRO A 93 3.77 10.77 -7.30
C PRO A 93 5.12 10.89 -6.60
N GLN A 94 5.99 11.74 -7.15
CA GLN A 94 7.25 12.08 -6.51
C GLN A 94 6.95 12.85 -5.20
N TRP A 95 7.64 12.52 -4.11
CA TRP A 95 7.31 13.10 -2.80
C TRP A 95 7.43 14.62 -2.81
N GLN A 96 8.45 15.15 -3.47
CA GLN A 96 8.71 16.58 -3.62
C GLN A 96 7.57 17.35 -4.31
N ASP A 97 6.78 16.69 -5.16
CA ASP A 97 5.69 17.31 -5.90
C ASP A 97 4.37 17.32 -5.09
N VAL A 98 4.30 16.56 -3.99
CA VAL A 98 3.14 16.56 -3.08
C VAL A 98 3.18 17.82 -2.21
N SER A 99 2.07 18.56 -2.14
CA SER A 99 1.97 19.78 -1.31
C SER A 99 2.14 19.46 0.18
N ALA A 100 2.74 20.38 0.94
CA ALA A 100 2.97 20.17 2.38
C ALA A 100 1.68 19.87 3.17
N ASP A 101 0.56 20.49 2.79
CA ASP A 101 -0.76 20.21 3.36
C ASP A 101 -1.18 18.74 3.14
N LEU A 102 -1.05 18.24 1.91
CA LEU A 102 -1.39 16.85 1.59
C LEU A 102 -0.46 15.87 2.30
N ARG A 103 0.83 16.18 2.43
CA ARG A 103 1.79 15.32 3.16
C ARG A 103 1.36 15.15 4.62
N GLN A 104 1.01 16.24 5.29
CA GLN A 104 0.57 16.21 6.68
C GLN A 104 -0.74 15.43 6.82
N ARG A 105 -1.73 15.73 5.97
CA ARG A 105 -3.02 15.02 5.97
C ARG A 105 -2.86 13.52 5.71
N LEU A 106 -1.97 13.11 4.80
CA LEU A 106 -1.71 11.69 4.56
C LEU A 106 -1.10 11.00 5.79
N ALA A 107 -0.14 11.64 6.47
CA ALA A 107 0.46 11.09 7.68
C ALA A 107 -0.56 10.97 8.83
N ASP A 108 -1.35 12.03 9.06
CA ASP A 108 -2.35 12.06 10.14
C ASP A 108 -3.47 11.02 9.94
N TYR A 109 -3.84 10.75 8.68
CA TYR A 109 -4.89 9.79 8.33
C TYR A 109 -4.36 8.37 8.10
N ALA A 110 -3.06 8.11 8.26
CA ALA A 110 -2.45 6.79 8.03
C ALA A 110 -3.08 5.66 8.87
N GLU A 111 -3.47 5.98 10.10
CA GLU A 111 -4.05 5.02 11.07
C GLU A 111 -5.58 5.06 11.12
N THR A 112 -6.22 6.06 10.49
CA THR A 112 -7.69 6.12 10.51
C THR A 112 -8.30 4.92 9.78
N ASN A 113 -9.49 4.52 10.20
CA ASN A 113 -10.33 3.58 9.47
C ASN A 113 -11.38 4.28 8.60
N ASP A 114 -11.34 5.61 8.55
CA ASP A 114 -12.20 6.41 7.67
C ASP A 114 -11.69 6.34 6.23
N ARG A 115 -12.26 5.38 5.49
CA ARG A 115 -11.97 5.20 4.05
C ARG A 115 -12.42 6.40 3.24
N HIS A 116 -13.49 7.09 3.62
CA HIS A 116 -14.02 8.22 2.85
C HIS A 116 -13.04 9.40 2.91
N ALA A 117 -12.55 9.72 4.11
CA ALA A 117 -11.55 10.77 4.27
C ALA A 117 -10.24 10.44 3.54
N LEU A 118 -9.77 9.18 3.60
CA LEU A 118 -8.61 8.74 2.83
C LEU A 118 -8.82 8.87 1.32
N ASN A 119 -10.01 8.51 0.82
CA ASN A 119 -10.36 8.63 -0.58
C ASN A 119 -10.37 10.08 -1.06
N GLU A 120 -10.86 11.02 -0.27
CA GLU A 120 -10.80 12.45 -0.60
C GLU A 120 -9.36 12.95 -0.72
N ILE A 121 -8.50 12.60 0.24
CA ILE A 121 -7.09 13.01 0.23
C ILE A 121 -6.38 12.41 -0.99
N VAL A 122 -6.62 11.13 -1.29
CA VAL A 122 -6.03 10.44 -2.44
C VAL A 122 -6.59 10.94 -3.77
N SER A 123 -7.86 11.31 -3.83
CA SER A 123 -8.47 11.95 -5.00
C SER A 123 -7.75 13.26 -5.32
N GLN A 124 -7.46 14.08 -4.31
CA GLN A 124 -6.67 15.31 -4.47
C GLN A 124 -5.22 15.01 -4.89
N LEU A 125 -4.60 13.99 -4.30
CA LEU A 125 -3.22 13.57 -4.61
C LEU A 125 -3.04 13.15 -6.07
N TYR A 126 -3.99 12.39 -6.62
CA TYR A 126 -3.94 11.85 -7.98
C TYR A 126 -4.73 12.68 -9.01
N GLY A 127 -5.44 13.73 -8.59
CA GLY A 127 -6.29 14.54 -9.45
C GLY A 127 -7.48 13.76 -10.03
N LEU A 128 -8.07 12.87 -9.23
CA LEU A 128 -9.10 11.95 -9.70
C LEU A 128 -10.46 12.64 -9.85
N THR A 129 -11.21 12.22 -10.86
CA THR A 129 -12.62 12.55 -11.00
C THR A 129 -13.48 11.72 -10.03
N PRO A 130 -14.71 12.17 -9.70
CA PRO A 130 -15.63 11.38 -8.88
C PRO A 130 -15.92 9.98 -9.45
N ALA A 131 -15.94 9.84 -10.78
CA ALA A 131 -16.15 8.55 -11.44
C ALA A 131 -14.97 7.58 -11.22
N GLU A 132 -13.74 8.08 -11.29
CA GLU A 132 -12.53 7.28 -11.00
C GLU A 132 -12.42 6.92 -9.53
N LEU A 133 -12.86 7.81 -8.64
CA LEU A 133 -12.90 7.53 -7.20
C LEU A 133 -13.87 6.39 -6.87
N ASN A 134 -15.04 6.34 -7.50
CA ASN A 134 -15.99 5.23 -7.34
C ASN A 134 -15.39 3.88 -7.76
N LEU A 135 -14.53 3.87 -8.79
CA LEU A 135 -13.81 2.66 -9.21
C LEU A 135 -12.85 2.16 -8.12
N ILE A 136 -12.15 3.08 -7.45
CA ILE A 136 -11.26 2.76 -6.32
C ILE A 136 -12.05 2.20 -5.14
N GLU A 137 -13.21 2.79 -4.84
CA GLU A 137 -14.12 2.34 -3.78
C GLU A 137 -14.69 0.94 -4.05
N GLY A 138 -14.66 0.46 -5.30
CA GLY A 138 -15.25 -0.83 -5.66
C GLY A 138 -16.78 -0.81 -5.66
N LYS A 139 -17.39 0.39 -5.70
CA LYS A 139 -18.80 0.55 -6.04
C LYS A 139 -18.88 0.36 -7.55
N THR A 140 -19.14 -0.87 -7.99
CA THR A 140 -19.55 -1.11 -9.37
C THR A 140 -20.83 -0.31 -9.59
N VAL A 141 -20.84 0.57 -10.59
CA VAL A 141 -22.07 1.19 -11.08
C VAL A 141 -22.94 0.04 -11.59
N GLU A 142 -23.97 -0.31 -10.85
CA GLU A 142 -25.10 -1.11 -11.35
C GLU A 142 -25.98 -0.25 -12.26
#